data_AF-A0A7I9V3H1-F1
#
_entry.id   AF-A0A7I9V3H1-F1
#
_cell.length_a   1.000
_cell.length_b   1.000
_cell.length_c   1.000
_cell.angle_alpha   90.00
_cell.angle_beta   90.00
_cell.angle_gamma   90.00
#
_symmetry.space_group_name_H-M   'P 1'
#
loop_
_entity.id
_entity.type
_entity.pdbx_description
1 polymer ?
#
loop_
_entity_poly.entity_id
_entity_poly.type
_entity_poly.pdbx_seq_one_letter_code
_entity_poly.pdbx_strand_id
1 'polypeptide(L)'
;MTDDRDFEAATGGMRAELLAHCYRMLGSATDAEDVLQDVYLRAWQAFHRFEGRSSVRTWMYRIATNTCITALDGRARRPLPTGLGTESSDPRVPVVADTERLWMQPLPDAALGDPADAVAARENVGLAMVAAMQDLPASQRAVLILRDVLAFSAAETAGMLDVTVASANSALSRARKTIGDGAVRDGRRAVELTDHEREVFAEFCRAFEDHDIDGLVQVLAADAVWEMPPFPGWYRGAAEIGVLTLTQCPAKAAGDIKMVPTTCNGQPAAGMYMRDGDVWLPFQLDVLTFVDGELVHVGAFFETELFAMAGLPERL
;
A
#
# COMPACT_ATOMS: atom_id res chain seq x y z
N MET A 1 -4.25 -25.30 -30.31
CA MET A 1 -4.81 -23.93 -30.26
C MET A 1 -5.57 -23.88 -28.96
N THR A 2 -4.86 -23.60 -27.87
CA THR A 2 -5.48 -23.43 -26.56
C THR A 2 -6.37 -22.20 -26.69
N ASP A 3 -7.67 -22.36 -26.47
CA ASP A 3 -8.66 -21.31 -26.74
C ASP A 3 -8.44 -20.16 -25.75
N ASP A 4 -8.60 -18.91 -26.17
CA ASP A 4 -8.46 -17.73 -25.28
C ASP A 4 -9.39 -17.87 -24.06
N ARG A 5 -10.55 -18.53 -24.27
CA ARG A 5 -11.52 -18.89 -23.22
C ARG A 5 -10.97 -19.86 -22.18
N ASP A 6 -10.07 -20.77 -22.54
CA ASP A 6 -9.48 -21.73 -21.59
C ASP A 6 -8.50 -21.02 -20.64
N PHE A 7 -7.75 -20.03 -21.15
CA PHE A 7 -6.84 -19.23 -20.33
C PHE A 7 -7.59 -18.31 -19.37
N GLU A 8 -8.60 -17.58 -19.87
CA GLU A 8 -9.44 -16.71 -19.06
C GLU A 8 -10.17 -17.50 -17.96
N ALA A 9 -10.77 -18.65 -18.31
CA ALA A 9 -11.42 -19.51 -17.33
C ALA A 9 -10.45 -20.03 -16.26
N ALA A 10 -9.20 -20.30 -16.61
CA ALA A 10 -8.19 -20.82 -15.69
C ALA A 10 -7.54 -19.74 -14.79
N THR A 11 -7.53 -18.47 -15.21
CA THR A 11 -6.74 -17.41 -14.56
C THR A 11 -7.52 -16.16 -14.16
N GLY A 12 -8.76 -16.00 -14.61
CA GLY A 12 -9.57 -14.80 -14.38
C GLY A 12 -9.78 -14.48 -12.90
N GLY A 13 -10.03 -15.50 -12.09
CA GLY A 13 -10.18 -15.35 -10.63
C GLY A 13 -8.89 -15.05 -9.86
N MET A 14 -7.73 -14.96 -10.52
CA MET A 14 -6.43 -14.75 -9.85
C MET A 14 -5.96 -13.30 -9.87
N ARG A 15 -6.70 -12.37 -10.53
CA ARG A 15 -6.22 -10.99 -10.73
C ARG A 15 -5.96 -10.28 -9.41
N ALA A 16 -6.92 -10.33 -8.49
CA ALA A 16 -6.84 -9.64 -7.20
C ALA A 16 -5.63 -10.12 -6.37
N GLU A 17 -5.45 -11.43 -6.25
CA GLU A 17 -4.36 -12.00 -5.45
C GLU A 17 -2.98 -11.82 -6.09
N LEU A 18 -2.89 -11.81 -7.42
CA LEU A 18 -1.65 -11.54 -8.14
C LEU A 18 -1.30 -10.05 -8.09
N LEU A 19 -2.30 -9.15 -8.16
CA LEU A 19 -2.10 -7.72 -7.94
C LEU A 19 -1.52 -7.46 -6.55
N ALA A 20 -2.15 -8.02 -5.51
CA ALA A 20 -1.67 -7.90 -4.13
C ALA A 20 -0.24 -8.46 -3.97
N HIS A 21 0.08 -9.57 -4.66
CA HIS A 21 1.44 -10.12 -4.66
C HIS A 21 2.46 -9.20 -5.35
N CYS A 22 2.15 -8.70 -6.55
CA CYS A 22 3.00 -7.73 -7.26
C CYS A 22 3.21 -6.47 -6.42
N TYR A 23 2.17 -5.99 -5.76
CA TYR A 23 2.25 -4.84 -4.85
C TYR A 23 3.16 -5.09 -3.65
N ARG A 24 3.01 -6.22 -2.94
CA ARG A 24 3.91 -6.58 -1.83
C ARG A 24 5.36 -6.71 -2.28
N MET A 25 5.58 -7.15 -3.51
CA MET A 25 6.91 -7.20 -4.12
C MET A 25 7.45 -5.81 -4.47
N LEU A 26 6.63 -4.90 -5.03
CA LEU A 26 7.11 -3.66 -5.64
C LEU A 26 6.98 -2.42 -4.75
N GLY A 27 6.06 -2.40 -3.80
CA GLY A 27 5.77 -1.25 -2.92
C GLY A 27 5.09 -0.06 -3.63
N SER A 28 4.58 -0.26 -4.85
CA SER A 28 3.89 0.75 -5.66
C SER A 28 2.65 0.10 -6.26
N ALA A 29 1.48 0.73 -6.12
CA ALA A 29 0.22 0.19 -6.61
C ALA A 29 0.14 0.31 -8.14
N THR A 30 0.62 1.42 -8.69
CA THR A 30 0.67 1.64 -10.13
C THR A 30 1.67 0.70 -10.81
N ASP A 31 2.90 0.57 -10.28
CA ASP A 31 3.89 -0.40 -10.81
C ASP A 31 3.36 -1.84 -10.72
N ALA A 32 2.59 -2.16 -9.67
CA ALA A 32 2.02 -3.49 -9.51
C ALA A 32 0.94 -3.80 -10.55
N GLU A 33 0.10 -2.83 -10.89
CA GLU A 33 -0.87 -2.99 -11.97
C GLU A 33 -0.20 -3.15 -13.33
N ASP A 34 0.84 -2.36 -13.61
CA ASP A 34 1.62 -2.47 -14.85
C ASP A 34 2.32 -3.85 -14.95
N VAL A 35 3.00 -4.27 -13.89
CA VAL A 35 3.67 -5.57 -13.85
C VAL A 35 2.67 -6.71 -13.96
N LEU A 36 1.47 -6.58 -13.37
CA LEU A 36 0.43 -7.60 -13.49
C LEU A 36 -0.02 -7.77 -14.94
N GLN A 37 -0.15 -6.70 -15.71
CA GLN A 37 -0.47 -6.79 -17.14
C GLN A 37 0.60 -7.60 -17.89
N ASP A 38 1.87 -7.31 -17.64
CA ASP A 38 3.00 -8.06 -18.18
C ASP A 38 2.97 -9.55 -17.79
N VAL A 39 2.58 -9.85 -16.55
CA VAL A 39 2.42 -11.23 -16.06
C VAL A 39 1.36 -11.98 -16.84
N TYR A 40 0.18 -11.39 -17.02
CA TYR A 40 -0.90 -12.02 -17.80
C TYR A 40 -0.50 -12.20 -19.26
N LEU A 41 0.18 -11.21 -19.86
CA LEU A 41 0.67 -11.32 -21.23
C LEU A 41 1.67 -12.47 -21.40
N ARG A 42 2.66 -12.57 -20.50
CA ARG A 42 3.64 -13.66 -20.50
C ARG A 42 2.99 -15.02 -20.27
N ALA A 43 2.02 -15.08 -19.36
CA ALA A 43 1.27 -16.29 -19.06
C ALA A 43 0.46 -16.74 -20.29
N TRP A 44 -0.31 -15.85 -20.91
CA TRP A 44 -1.08 -16.16 -22.11
C TRP A 44 -0.18 -16.70 -23.23
N GLN A 45 0.95 -16.05 -23.50
CA GLN A 45 1.92 -16.51 -24.50
C GLN A 45 2.50 -17.90 -24.19
N ALA A 46 2.64 -18.26 -22.92
CA ALA A 46 3.23 -19.53 -22.49
C ALA A 46 2.18 -20.64 -22.22
N PHE A 47 0.88 -20.31 -22.14
CA PHE A 47 -0.16 -21.21 -21.68
C PHE A 47 -0.31 -22.48 -22.53
N HIS A 48 -0.12 -22.36 -23.84
CA HIS A 48 -0.15 -23.51 -24.75
C HIS A 48 0.95 -24.57 -24.49
N ARG A 49 1.99 -24.23 -23.72
CA ARG A 49 3.07 -25.14 -23.30
C ARG A 49 2.94 -25.55 -21.85
N PHE A 50 1.87 -25.17 -21.16
CA PHE A 50 1.67 -25.54 -19.77
C PHE A 50 1.34 -27.04 -19.68
N GLU A 51 2.28 -27.82 -19.16
CA GLU A 51 2.19 -29.29 -19.11
C GLU A 51 1.46 -29.82 -17.85
N GLY A 52 0.90 -28.95 -17.00
CA GLY A 52 0.18 -29.38 -15.79
C GLY A 52 1.04 -30.04 -14.72
N ARG A 53 2.37 -29.81 -14.72
CA ARG A 53 3.30 -30.32 -13.69
C ARG A 53 3.14 -29.65 -12.32
N SER A 54 2.39 -28.56 -12.26
CA SER A 54 1.95 -27.86 -11.04
C SER A 54 0.52 -27.38 -11.22
N SER A 55 -0.09 -26.78 -10.19
CA SER A 55 -1.34 -26.05 -10.37
C SER A 55 -1.13 -24.80 -11.26
N VAL A 56 -2.20 -24.32 -11.91
CA VAL A 56 -2.18 -23.04 -12.65
C VAL A 56 -1.82 -21.89 -11.70
N ARG A 57 -2.35 -21.90 -10.48
CA ARG A 57 -2.01 -20.92 -9.42
C ARG A 57 -0.51 -20.88 -9.17
N THR A 58 0.12 -22.02 -8.87
CA THR A 58 1.57 -22.14 -8.64
C THR A 58 2.37 -21.61 -9.84
N TRP A 59 1.91 -21.89 -11.06
CA TRP A 59 2.55 -21.43 -12.29
C TRP A 59 2.42 -19.91 -12.49
N MET A 60 1.25 -19.33 -12.22
CA MET A 60 1.04 -17.88 -12.27
C MET A 60 1.90 -17.14 -11.25
N TYR A 61 1.97 -17.61 -10.00
CA TYR A 61 2.84 -17.02 -8.98
C TYR A 61 4.32 -17.10 -9.35
N ARG A 62 4.74 -18.18 -10.04
CA ARG A 62 6.11 -18.26 -10.59
C ARG A 62 6.36 -17.13 -11.59
N ILE A 63 5.44 -16.90 -12.53
CA ILE A 63 5.58 -15.84 -13.54
C ILE A 63 5.57 -14.47 -12.87
N ALA A 64 4.63 -14.24 -11.95
CA ALA A 64 4.50 -12.99 -11.20
C ALA A 64 5.75 -12.66 -10.38
N THR A 65 6.22 -13.62 -9.58
CA THR A 65 7.38 -13.43 -8.71
C THR A 65 8.63 -13.10 -9.53
N ASN A 66 8.90 -13.87 -10.59
CA ASN A 66 10.08 -13.65 -11.42
C ASN A 66 9.99 -12.33 -12.19
N THR A 67 8.80 -11.95 -12.67
CA THR A 67 8.59 -10.65 -13.33
C THR A 67 8.84 -9.49 -12.36
N CYS A 68 8.38 -9.58 -11.12
CA CYS A 68 8.67 -8.59 -10.08
C CYS A 68 10.16 -8.52 -9.74
N ILE A 69 10.84 -9.67 -9.60
CA ILE A 69 12.30 -9.70 -9.35
C ILE A 69 13.05 -9.02 -10.49
N THR A 70 12.70 -9.29 -11.74
CA THR A 70 13.29 -8.59 -12.89
C THR A 70 13.01 -7.09 -12.86
N ALA A 71 11.79 -6.68 -12.52
CA ALA A 71 11.43 -5.26 -12.43
C ALA A 71 12.21 -4.53 -11.31
N LEU A 72 12.56 -5.24 -10.22
CA LEU A 72 13.33 -4.70 -9.09
C LEU A 72 14.84 -4.68 -9.34
N ASP A 73 15.34 -5.36 -10.37
CA ASP A 73 16.78 -5.44 -10.64
C ASP A 73 17.35 -4.04 -10.96
N GLY A 74 18.37 -3.62 -10.21
CA GLY A 74 18.97 -2.29 -10.31
C GLY A 74 18.10 -1.12 -9.80
N ARG A 75 16.88 -1.36 -9.27
CA ARG A 75 16.04 -0.30 -8.71
C ARG A 75 16.37 -0.01 -7.24
N ALA A 76 16.26 1.26 -6.86
CA ALA A 76 16.32 1.67 -5.45
C ALA A 76 15.08 1.19 -4.69
N ARG A 77 15.22 0.99 -3.37
CA ARG A 77 14.07 0.71 -2.49
C ARG A 77 13.08 1.88 -2.48
N ARG A 78 11.84 1.60 -2.14
CA ARG A 78 10.75 2.59 -1.99
C ARG A 78 10.45 2.83 -0.51
N PRO A 79 11.04 3.86 0.12
CA PRO A 79 10.78 4.17 1.52
C PRO A 79 9.46 4.94 1.68
N LEU A 80 8.90 4.92 2.89
CA LEU A 80 8.13 6.05 3.41
C LEU A 80 9.11 7.08 4.01
N PRO A 81 8.74 8.36 4.15
CA PRO A 81 9.59 9.43 4.69
C PRO A 81 10.33 9.09 6.00
N THR A 82 9.66 8.53 7.00
CA THR A 82 10.22 8.02 8.26
C THR A 82 11.28 6.95 8.05
N GLY A 83 11.15 6.17 6.97
CA GLY A 83 12.12 5.16 6.54
C GLY A 83 13.41 5.72 5.95
N LEU A 84 13.57 7.04 5.83
CA LEU A 84 14.83 7.70 5.44
C LEU A 84 15.84 7.79 6.59
N GLY A 85 15.40 7.63 7.85
CA GLY A 85 16.26 7.76 9.03
C GLY A 85 16.65 9.21 9.35
N THR A 86 15.89 10.18 8.84
CA THR A 86 16.00 11.60 9.19
C THR A 86 15.22 11.90 10.47
N GLU A 87 15.54 13.01 11.15
CA GLU A 87 14.71 13.51 12.25
C GLU A 87 13.38 14.10 11.72
N SER A 88 12.38 14.23 12.61
CA SER A 88 11.11 14.89 12.25
C SER A 88 11.36 16.34 11.84
N SER A 89 10.69 16.78 10.79
CA SER A 89 10.84 18.09 10.17
C SER A 89 10.13 19.19 10.96
N ASP A 90 10.59 20.45 10.81
CA ASP A 90 9.88 21.61 11.33
C ASP A 90 8.70 21.97 10.41
N PRO A 91 7.44 21.96 10.89
CA PRO A 91 6.26 22.26 10.07
C PRO A 91 6.18 23.72 9.58
N ARG A 92 7.04 24.60 10.09
CA ARG A 92 7.10 26.01 9.70
C ARG A 92 7.99 26.25 8.48
N VAL A 93 8.77 25.25 8.07
CA VAL A 93 9.61 25.30 6.87
C VAL A 93 8.79 24.85 5.65
N PRO A 94 8.81 25.60 4.52
CA PRO A 94 8.12 25.19 3.31
C PRO A 94 8.52 23.79 2.87
N VAL A 95 7.52 22.96 2.56
CA VAL A 95 7.74 21.60 2.04
C VAL A 95 8.24 21.64 0.60
N VAL A 96 9.14 20.71 0.26
CA VAL A 96 9.69 20.56 -1.08
C VAL A 96 9.59 19.10 -1.50
N ALA A 97 8.93 18.86 -2.63
CA ALA A 97 8.76 17.51 -3.17
C ALA A 97 10.08 16.96 -3.72
N ASP A 98 10.35 15.68 -3.48
CA ASP A 98 11.41 14.90 -4.14
C ASP A 98 10.74 13.98 -5.17
N THR A 99 10.58 14.49 -6.40
CA THR A 99 9.92 13.77 -7.49
C THR A 99 10.82 12.76 -8.20
N GLU A 100 12.13 12.80 -7.93
CA GLU A 100 13.10 11.86 -8.51
C GLU A 100 13.13 10.54 -7.74
N ARG A 101 12.70 10.57 -6.47
CA ARG A 101 12.63 9.39 -5.62
C ARG A 101 11.39 8.56 -5.92
N LEU A 102 11.60 7.25 -6.00
CA LEU A 102 10.53 6.28 -6.00
C LEU A 102 9.99 6.10 -4.58
N TRP A 103 8.82 6.67 -4.30
CA TRP A 103 8.13 6.54 -3.03
C TRP A 103 7.28 5.28 -2.97
N MET A 104 7.00 4.84 -1.74
CA MET A 104 5.97 3.84 -1.50
C MET A 104 4.59 4.41 -1.83
N GLN A 105 3.69 3.57 -2.33
CA GLN A 105 2.27 3.88 -2.45
C GLN A 105 1.43 2.93 -1.60
N PRO A 106 0.25 3.35 -1.15
CA PRO A 106 -0.75 2.44 -0.64
C PRO A 106 -1.40 1.69 -1.80
N LEU A 107 -2.00 0.53 -1.51
CA LEU A 107 -2.87 -0.19 -2.45
C LEU A 107 -4.33 0.09 -2.08
N PRO A 108 -5.07 0.87 -2.87
CA PRO A 108 -6.49 1.02 -2.67
C PRO A 108 -7.21 -0.32 -2.81
N ASP A 109 -8.06 -0.64 -1.83
CA ASP A 109 -8.69 -1.95 -1.80
C ASP A 109 -9.71 -2.16 -2.92
N ALA A 110 -10.28 -1.07 -3.46
CA ALA A 110 -11.17 -1.11 -4.62
C ALA A 110 -10.47 -1.64 -5.89
N ALA A 111 -9.14 -1.48 -6.01
CA ALA A 111 -8.35 -2.01 -7.13
C ALA A 111 -8.31 -3.55 -7.16
N LEU A 112 -8.63 -4.19 -6.03
CA LEU A 112 -8.71 -5.65 -5.91
C LEU A 112 -10.04 -6.23 -6.44
N GLY A 113 -11.00 -5.40 -6.85
CA GLY A 113 -12.27 -5.85 -7.43
C GLY A 113 -13.34 -6.19 -6.38
N ASP A 114 -14.09 -7.28 -6.59
CA ASP A 114 -15.20 -7.67 -5.71
C ASP A 114 -14.69 -7.91 -4.28
N PRO A 115 -15.39 -7.41 -3.23
CA PRO A 115 -15.08 -7.70 -1.84
C PRO A 115 -14.79 -9.18 -1.52
N ALA A 116 -15.45 -10.14 -2.19
CA ALA A 116 -15.17 -11.57 -2.00
C ALA A 116 -13.75 -11.97 -2.44
N ASP A 117 -13.29 -11.43 -3.57
CA ASP A 117 -11.95 -11.63 -4.12
C ASP A 117 -10.90 -10.84 -3.32
N ALA A 118 -11.28 -9.63 -2.86
CA ALA A 118 -10.43 -8.79 -2.01
C ALA A 118 -10.18 -9.44 -0.63
N VAL A 119 -11.17 -10.10 -0.03
CA VAL A 119 -11.01 -10.81 1.25
C VAL A 119 -10.03 -11.99 1.13
N ALA A 120 -10.06 -12.73 0.01
CA ALA A 120 -9.09 -13.79 -0.25
C ALA A 120 -7.69 -13.26 -0.59
N ALA A 121 -7.58 -12.12 -1.27
CA ALA A 121 -6.31 -11.45 -1.55
C ALA A 121 -5.69 -10.79 -0.30
N ARG A 122 -6.52 -10.41 0.68
CA ARG A 122 -6.12 -9.89 2.00
C ARG A 122 -5.67 -11.01 2.93
N GLU A 123 -4.59 -11.68 2.56
CA GLU A 123 -3.67 -12.18 3.58
C GLU A 123 -3.05 -10.95 4.26
N ASN A 124 -3.26 -10.84 5.58
CA ASN A 124 -3.10 -9.66 6.44
C ASN A 124 -1.74 -8.97 6.28
N VAL A 125 -1.63 -8.01 5.35
CA VAL A 125 -0.42 -7.20 5.17
C VAL A 125 -0.85 -5.74 5.03
N GLY A 126 -0.78 -5.03 6.15
CA GLY A 126 -0.97 -3.58 6.20
C GLY A 126 0.20 -2.83 5.57
N LEU A 127 0.05 -1.50 5.47
CA LEU A 127 1.03 -0.65 4.80
C LEU A 127 2.41 -0.70 5.47
N ALA A 128 2.45 -0.76 6.80
CA ALA A 128 3.68 -0.83 7.57
C ALA A 128 4.46 -2.12 7.27
N MET A 129 3.78 -3.25 7.07
CA MET A 129 4.45 -4.51 6.74
C MET A 129 5.01 -4.48 5.33
N VAL A 130 4.31 -3.87 4.38
CA VAL A 130 4.83 -3.62 3.03
C VAL A 130 6.07 -2.74 3.08
N ALA A 131 6.06 -1.70 3.93
CA ALA A 131 7.22 -0.82 4.18
C ALA A 131 8.43 -1.59 4.69
N ALA A 132 8.25 -2.42 5.72
CA ALA A 132 9.35 -3.25 6.24
C ALA A 132 9.88 -4.24 5.18
N MET A 133 8.99 -4.81 4.35
CA MET A 133 9.41 -5.67 3.24
C MET A 133 10.30 -4.94 2.22
N GLN A 134 10.22 -3.60 2.09
CA GLN A 134 11.04 -2.85 1.15
C GLN A 134 12.52 -2.80 1.50
N ASP A 135 12.88 -3.09 2.76
CA ASP A 135 14.28 -3.16 3.19
C ASP A 135 14.92 -4.54 2.88
N LEU A 136 14.12 -5.52 2.45
CA LEU A 136 14.61 -6.83 2.03
C LEU A 136 15.14 -6.79 0.59
N PRO A 137 16.23 -7.53 0.29
CA PRO A 137 16.57 -7.89 -1.08
C PRO A 137 15.41 -8.61 -1.77
N ALA A 138 15.20 -8.36 -3.07
CA ALA A 138 14.05 -8.87 -3.83
C ALA A 138 13.83 -10.39 -3.68
N SER A 139 14.90 -11.19 -3.68
CA SER A 139 14.81 -12.65 -3.50
C SER A 139 14.39 -13.06 -2.09
N GLN A 140 14.82 -12.34 -1.05
CA GLN A 140 14.41 -12.59 0.34
C GLN A 140 12.95 -12.17 0.55
N ARG A 141 12.55 -11.04 -0.05
CA ARG A 141 11.18 -10.54 -0.08
C ARG A 141 10.23 -11.56 -0.73
N ALA A 142 10.60 -12.07 -1.91
CA ALA A 142 9.83 -13.10 -2.60
C ALA A 142 9.64 -14.36 -1.75
N VAL A 143 10.72 -14.85 -1.12
CA VAL A 143 10.63 -16.02 -0.23
C VAL A 143 9.72 -15.76 0.97
N LEU A 144 9.83 -14.60 1.61
CA LEU A 144 8.97 -14.23 2.73
C LEU A 144 7.49 -14.23 2.32
N ILE A 145 7.15 -13.54 1.22
CA ILE A 145 5.77 -13.45 0.74
C ILE A 145 5.23 -14.83 0.36
N LEU A 146 5.98 -15.63 -0.39
CA LEU A 146 5.52 -16.96 -0.80
C LEU A 146 5.31 -17.91 0.39
N ARG A 147 6.13 -17.82 1.43
CA ARG A 147 6.13 -18.76 2.57
C ARG A 147 5.25 -18.34 3.74
N ASP A 148 5.33 -17.07 4.15
CA ASP A 148 4.71 -16.58 5.38
C ASP A 148 3.38 -15.85 5.11
N VAL A 149 3.19 -15.34 3.90
CA VAL A 149 1.92 -14.74 3.48
C VAL A 149 1.09 -15.80 2.77
N LEU A 150 1.55 -16.28 1.61
CA LEU A 150 0.80 -17.18 0.70
C LEU A 150 0.85 -18.66 1.07
N ALA A 151 1.54 -19.02 2.14
CA ALA A 151 1.65 -20.39 2.68
C ALA A 151 2.12 -21.48 1.68
N PHE A 152 2.78 -21.14 0.55
CA PHE A 152 3.38 -22.14 -0.35
C PHE A 152 4.42 -22.96 0.38
N SER A 153 4.60 -24.23 0.02
CA SER A 153 5.61 -25.10 0.62
C SER A 153 7.05 -24.65 0.26
N ALA A 154 8.04 -25.05 1.06
CA ALA A 154 9.44 -24.74 0.76
C ALA A 154 9.90 -25.34 -0.59
N ALA A 155 9.32 -26.48 -0.99
CA ALA A 155 9.59 -27.12 -2.28
C ALA A 155 8.99 -26.32 -3.44
N GLU A 156 7.74 -25.84 -3.30
CA GLU A 156 7.12 -24.99 -4.31
C GLU A 156 7.86 -23.66 -4.46
N THR A 157 8.17 -22.98 -3.35
CA THR A 157 8.95 -21.73 -3.38
C THR A 157 10.31 -21.92 -4.05
N ALA A 158 11.02 -23.01 -3.72
CA ALA A 158 12.30 -23.34 -4.34
C ALA A 158 12.16 -23.57 -5.85
N GLY A 159 11.13 -24.29 -6.29
CA GLY A 159 10.84 -24.51 -7.71
C GLY A 159 10.39 -23.23 -8.45
N MET A 160 9.67 -22.32 -7.78
CA MET A 160 9.28 -21.04 -8.38
C MET A 160 10.49 -20.11 -8.62
N LEU A 161 11.46 -20.13 -7.69
CA LEU A 161 12.62 -19.25 -7.70
C LEU A 161 13.87 -19.87 -8.34
N ASP A 162 13.78 -21.12 -8.81
CA ASP A 162 14.90 -21.89 -9.36
C ASP A 162 16.11 -21.97 -8.40
N VAL A 163 15.83 -22.27 -7.13
CA VAL A 163 16.83 -22.43 -6.07
C VAL A 163 16.65 -23.75 -5.33
N THR A 164 17.62 -24.12 -4.49
CA THR A 164 17.44 -25.28 -3.60
C THR A 164 16.50 -24.96 -2.44
N VAL A 165 15.83 -25.98 -1.90
CA VAL A 165 15.01 -25.85 -0.67
C VAL A 165 15.84 -25.29 0.51
N ALA A 166 17.11 -25.68 0.62
CA ALA A 166 18.02 -25.16 1.64
C ALA A 166 18.28 -23.65 1.45
N SER A 167 18.46 -23.20 0.21
CA SER A 167 18.62 -21.78 -0.13
C SER A 167 17.36 -20.98 0.20
N ALA A 168 16.17 -21.51 -0.13
CA ALA A 168 14.89 -20.88 0.20
C ALA A 168 14.70 -20.75 1.72
N ASN A 169 14.93 -21.82 2.50
CA ASN A 169 14.84 -21.77 3.96
C ASN A 169 15.84 -20.77 4.58
N SER A 170 17.06 -20.70 4.04
CA SER A 170 18.07 -19.75 4.50
C SER A 170 17.69 -18.31 4.19
N ALA A 171 17.10 -18.05 3.01
CA ALA A 171 16.60 -16.73 2.64
C ALA A 171 15.42 -16.31 3.53
N LEU A 172 14.49 -17.22 3.84
CA LEU A 172 13.38 -16.96 4.75
C LEU A 172 13.87 -16.59 6.15
N SER A 173 14.81 -17.35 6.69
CA SER A 173 15.40 -17.07 8.01
C SER A 173 16.05 -15.69 8.07
N ARG A 174 16.77 -15.29 7.01
CA ARG A 174 17.33 -13.93 6.91
C ARG A 174 16.25 -12.86 6.80
N ALA A 175 15.23 -13.10 5.98
CA ALA A 175 14.12 -12.17 5.83
C ALA A 175 13.43 -11.90 7.17
N ARG A 176 13.08 -12.96 7.91
CA ARG A 176 12.48 -12.84 9.26
C ARG A 176 13.39 -12.10 10.23
N LYS A 177 14.71 -12.36 10.19
CA LYS A 177 15.67 -11.63 11.02
C LYS A 177 15.72 -10.14 10.72
N THR A 178 15.61 -9.75 9.44
CA THR A 178 15.59 -8.35 9.03
C THR A 178 14.29 -7.65 9.43
N ILE A 179 13.14 -8.31 9.26
CA ILE A 179 11.83 -7.75 9.66
C ILE A 179 11.68 -7.70 11.20
N GLY A 180 12.26 -8.67 11.91
CA GLY A 180 12.19 -8.81 13.36
C GLY A 180 10.89 -9.49 13.83
N ASP A 181 10.95 -10.20 14.97
CA ASP A 181 9.84 -11.01 15.51
C ASP A 181 8.67 -10.19 16.11
N GLY A 182 8.65 -8.86 15.99
CA GLY A 182 7.59 -8.03 16.59
C GLY A 182 7.52 -6.56 16.18
N ALA A 183 8.11 -6.16 15.04
CA ALA A 183 8.38 -4.75 14.77
C ALA A 183 7.33 -4.01 13.93
N VAL A 184 6.44 -4.73 13.23
CA VAL A 184 5.43 -4.07 12.40
C VAL A 184 4.05 -4.29 13.02
N ARG A 185 3.61 -3.29 13.79
CA ARG A 185 2.20 -3.20 14.14
C ARG A 185 1.47 -2.65 12.92
N ASP A 186 0.94 -3.54 12.10
CA ASP A 186 -0.07 -3.11 11.14
C ASP A 186 -1.24 -2.48 11.91
N GLY A 187 -1.71 -1.34 11.42
CA GLY A 187 -2.86 -0.67 11.98
C GLY A 187 -4.10 -1.56 11.93
N ARG A 188 -5.06 -1.25 12.78
CA ARG A 188 -6.37 -1.92 12.77
C ARG A 188 -7.03 -1.82 11.40
N ARG A 189 -7.63 -2.92 10.95
CA ARG A 189 -8.36 -2.93 9.67
C ARG A 189 -9.64 -2.12 9.77
N ALA A 190 -10.05 -1.52 8.66
CA ALA A 190 -11.29 -0.72 8.56
C ALA A 190 -12.53 -1.50 9.04
N VAL A 191 -12.60 -2.79 8.69
CA VAL A 191 -13.72 -3.68 9.09
C VAL A 191 -13.68 -4.09 10.56
N GLU A 192 -12.55 -3.87 11.25
CA GLU A 192 -12.32 -4.25 12.65
C GLU A 192 -12.28 -3.04 13.60
N LEU A 193 -12.46 -1.82 13.07
CA LEU A 193 -12.57 -0.61 13.88
C LEU A 193 -13.62 -0.82 14.97
N THR A 194 -13.32 -0.33 16.16
CA THR A 194 -14.29 -0.17 17.23
C THR A 194 -15.25 0.99 16.88
N ASP A 195 -16.35 1.11 17.62
CA ASP A 195 -17.25 2.26 17.46
C ASP A 195 -16.53 3.58 17.73
N HIS A 196 -15.65 3.59 18.74
CA HIS A 196 -14.81 4.74 19.06
C HIS A 196 -13.86 5.10 17.90
N GLU A 197 -13.11 4.14 17.34
CA GLU A 197 -12.18 4.44 16.23
C GLU A 197 -12.93 4.88 14.96
N ARG A 198 -14.15 4.37 14.72
CA ARG A 198 -15.02 4.89 13.64
C ARG A 198 -15.43 6.33 13.87
N GLU A 199 -15.75 6.70 15.11
CA GLU A 199 -16.07 8.08 15.49
C GLU A 199 -14.86 8.99 15.31
N VAL A 200 -13.68 8.59 15.79
CA VAL A 200 -12.41 9.31 15.61
C VAL A 200 -12.09 9.50 14.13
N PHE A 201 -12.27 8.47 13.29
CA PHE A 201 -12.12 8.58 11.84
C PHE A 201 -13.09 9.60 11.21
N ALA A 202 -14.36 9.59 11.63
CA ALA A 202 -15.35 10.54 11.14
C ALA A 202 -15.05 11.98 11.61
N GLU A 203 -14.58 12.16 12.83
CA GLU A 203 -14.13 13.45 13.38
C GLU A 203 -12.89 13.98 12.66
N PHE A 204 -11.92 13.11 12.34
CA PHE A 204 -10.79 13.45 11.51
C PHE A 204 -11.24 14.02 10.15
N CYS A 205 -12.17 13.34 9.46
CA CYS A 205 -12.68 13.84 8.19
C CYS A 205 -13.40 15.19 8.35
N ARG A 206 -14.27 15.33 9.36
CA ARG A 206 -14.98 16.59 9.64
C ARG A 206 -14.02 17.74 9.97
N ALA A 207 -12.97 17.48 10.74
CA ALA A 207 -11.99 18.50 11.10
C ALA A 207 -11.33 19.14 9.86
N PHE A 208 -11.01 18.34 8.83
CA PHE A 208 -10.54 18.88 7.56
C PHE A 208 -11.62 19.65 6.79
N GLU A 209 -12.84 19.13 6.71
CA GLU A 209 -13.95 19.78 5.98
C GLU A 209 -14.36 21.12 6.62
N ASP A 210 -14.33 21.21 7.95
CA ASP A 210 -14.71 22.40 8.73
C ASP A 210 -13.53 23.36 8.96
N HIS A 211 -12.32 23.01 8.49
CA HIS A 211 -11.08 23.75 8.75
C HIS A 211 -10.79 23.93 10.27
N ASP A 212 -11.11 22.89 11.05
CA ASP A 212 -10.95 22.85 12.50
C ASP A 212 -9.61 22.19 12.89
N ILE A 213 -8.58 23.02 13.03
CA ILE A 213 -7.23 22.57 13.41
C ILE A 213 -7.21 22.01 14.84
N ASP A 214 -7.98 22.60 15.76
CA ASP A 214 -8.02 22.14 17.15
C ASP A 214 -8.69 20.77 17.25
N GLY A 215 -9.78 20.57 16.50
CA GLY A 215 -10.43 19.26 16.33
C GLY A 215 -9.50 18.21 15.73
N LEU A 216 -8.72 18.57 14.71
CA LEU A 216 -7.71 17.67 14.12
C LEU A 216 -6.65 17.26 15.16
N VAL A 217 -6.15 18.19 15.97
CA VAL A 217 -5.16 17.89 17.01
C VAL A 217 -5.75 16.96 18.09
N GLN A 218 -7.04 17.09 18.41
CA GLN A 218 -7.69 16.28 19.45
C GLN A 218 -7.89 14.81 19.05
N VAL A 219 -8.12 14.52 17.77
CA VAL A 219 -8.34 13.15 17.29
C VAL A 219 -7.04 12.36 17.11
N LEU A 220 -5.89 13.04 17.04
CA LEU A 220 -4.57 12.44 16.87
C LEU A 220 -3.97 11.99 18.21
N ALA A 221 -3.25 10.86 18.21
CA ALA A 221 -2.42 10.49 19.33
C ALA A 221 -1.36 11.58 19.61
N ALA A 222 -0.99 11.76 20.88
CA ALA A 222 -0.08 12.84 21.29
C ALA A 222 1.27 12.82 20.54
N ASP A 223 1.78 11.64 20.20
CA ASP A 223 3.02 11.43 19.44
C ASP A 223 2.79 10.89 18.02
N ALA A 224 1.59 11.11 17.47
CA ALA A 224 1.19 10.67 16.14
C ALA A 224 2.20 11.11 15.07
N VAL A 225 2.33 10.30 14.03
CA VAL A 225 3.24 10.54 12.92
C VAL A 225 2.46 10.91 11.65
N TRP A 226 2.93 11.93 10.95
CA TRP A 226 2.38 12.35 9.66
C TRP A 226 3.46 12.32 8.58
N GLU A 227 3.19 11.63 7.49
CA GLU A 227 4.08 11.50 6.34
C GLU A 227 3.36 11.94 5.08
N MET A 228 4.08 12.59 4.15
CA MET A 228 3.47 13.17 2.96
C MET A 228 4.23 12.86 1.67
N PRO A 229 4.40 11.60 1.21
CA PRO A 229 5.04 11.37 -0.08
C PRO A 229 4.36 12.18 -1.21
N PRO A 230 5.12 12.85 -2.11
CA PRO A 230 6.57 12.74 -2.34
C PRO A 230 7.43 13.75 -1.54
N PHE A 231 6.89 14.40 -0.52
CA PHE A 231 7.65 15.26 0.38
C PHE A 231 8.49 14.40 1.36
N PRO A 232 9.83 14.58 1.41
CA PRO A 232 10.68 13.80 2.31
C PRO A 232 10.50 14.11 3.80
N GLY A 233 9.86 15.24 4.11
CA GLY A 233 9.58 15.64 5.47
C GLY A 233 8.51 14.77 6.10
N TRP A 234 8.70 14.45 7.38
CA TRP A 234 7.73 13.78 8.22
C TRP A 234 7.66 14.47 9.57
N TYR A 235 6.51 14.37 10.23
CA TYR A 235 6.19 15.18 11.40
C TYR A 235 5.74 14.28 12.52
N ARG A 236 6.09 14.65 13.75
CA ARG A 236 5.73 13.90 14.94
C ARG A 236 5.09 14.80 15.98
N GLY A 237 3.98 14.32 16.53
CA GLY A 237 3.22 14.96 17.58
C GLY A 237 2.00 15.70 17.04
N ALA A 238 0.84 15.48 17.68
CA ALA A 238 -0.44 16.05 17.23
C ALA A 238 -0.38 17.57 17.06
N ALA A 239 0.26 18.29 17.99
CA ALA A 239 0.40 19.74 17.92
C ALA A 239 1.24 20.21 16.72
N GLU A 240 2.35 19.54 16.40
CA GLU A 240 3.18 19.90 15.24
C GLU A 240 2.48 19.53 13.92
N ILE A 241 1.65 18.48 13.91
CA ILE A 241 0.76 18.15 12.78
C ILE A 241 -0.31 19.24 12.61
N GLY A 242 -0.90 19.77 13.68
CA GLY A 242 -1.81 20.91 13.61
C GLY A 242 -1.14 22.15 13.01
N VAL A 243 0.10 22.44 13.42
CA VAL A 243 0.91 23.53 12.83
C VAL A 243 1.16 23.26 11.36
N LEU A 244 1.53 22.04 10.98
CA LEU A 244 1.75 21.64 9.58
C LEU A 244 0.51 21.90 8.72
N THR A 245 -0.65 21.43 9.17
CA THR A 245 -1.91 21.61 8.46
C THR A 245 -2.23 23.09 8.31
N LEU A 246 -2.03 23.90 9.35
CA LEU A 246 -2.26 25.35 9.28
C LEU A 246 -1.30 26.07 8.32
N THR A 247 -0.03 25.66 8.26
CA THR A 247 1.01 26.38 7.50
C THR A 247 1.15 25.91 6.05
N GLN A 248 1.01 24.60 5.80
CA GLN A 248 1.30 23.99 4.49
C GLN A 248 0.04 23.58 3.72
N CYS A 249 -1.12 23.43 4.37
CA CYS A 249 -2.35 23.11 3.65
C CYS A 249 -2.83 24.32 2.84
N PRO A 250 -3.21 24.15 1.55
CA PRO A 250 -3.74 25.26 0.74
C PRO A 250 -5.08 25.80 1.23
N ALA A 251 -5.91 24.95 1.87
CA ALA A 251 -7.25 25.33 2.35
C ALA A 251 -7.21 26.55 3.29
N LYS A 252 -8.22 27.42 3.18
CA LYS A 252 -8.30 28.68 3.93
C LYS A 252 -9.56 28.81 4.76
N ALA A 253 -10.59 28.02 4.48
CA ALA A 253 -11.85 28.05 5.21
C ALA A 253 -12.59 26.71 5.13
N ALA A 254 -13.62 26.58 5.98
CA ALA A 254 -14.58 25.48 5.92
C ALA A 254 -15.19 25.35 4.51
N GLY A 255 -15.29 24.11 4.02
CA GLY A 255 -15.80 23.78 2.70
C GLY A 255 -14.77 23.85 1.56
N ASP A 256 -13.53 24.28 1.82
CA ASP A 256 -12.44 24.18 0.83
C ASP A 256 -11.97 22.73 0.62
N ILE A 257 -12.22 21.85 1.59
CA ILE A 257 -11.90 20.43 1.53
C ILE A 257 -13.18 19.59 1.55
N LYS A 258 -13.14 18.49 0.78
CA LYS A 258 -14.09 17.37 0.90
C LYS A 258 -13.34 16.08 1.16
N MET A 259 -13.81 15.29 2.12
CA MET A 259 -13.22 14.01 2.48
C MET A 259 -14.14 12.88 2.04
N VAL A 260 -13.66 11.99 1.17
CA VAL A 260 -14.43 10.83 0.71
C VAL A 260 -13.84 9.55 1.29
N PRO A 261 -14.52 8.87 2.23
CA PRO A 261 -14.03 7.65 2.84
C PRO A 261 -13.77 6.53 1.82
N THR A 262 -12.70 5.77 2.04
CA THR A 262 -12.31 4.58 1.27
C THR A 262 -11.45 3.67 2.17
N THR A 263 -10.78 2.66 1.61
CA THR A 263 -9.83 1.82 2.34
C THR A 263 -8.60 1.50 1.49
N CYS A 264 -7.44 1.42 2.15
CA CYS A 264 -6.16 1.08 1.51
C CYS A 264 -5.43 0.07 2.38
N ASN A 265 -4.88 -1.00 1.78
CA ASN A 265 -4.19 -2.06 2.51
C ASN A 265 -5.06 -2.65 3.66
N GLY A 266 -6.38 -2.60 3.49
CA GLY A 266 -7.36 -2.94 4.52
C GLY A 266 -7.51 -1.97 5.69
N GLN A 267 -6.77 -0.87 5.72
CA GLN A 267 -6.84 0.20 6.71
C GLN A 267 -7.87 1.28 6.30
N PRO A 268 -8.45 2.03 7.26
CA PRO A 268 -9.28 3.18 6.94
C PRO A 268 -8.49 4.24 6.16
N ALA A 269 -9.11 4.79 5.12
CA ALA A 269 -8.49 5.82 4.29
C ALA A 269 -9.54 6.84 3.84
N ALA A 270 -9.10 8.01 3.36
CA ALA A 270 -9.98 9.02 2.79
C ALA A 270 -9.29 9.73 1.61
N GLY A 271 -10.00 9.89 0.50
CA GLY A 271 -9.59 10.79 -0.56
C GLY A 271 -9.94 12.22 -0.19
N MET A 272 -8.93 13.07 -0.04
CA MET A 272 -9.08 14.50 0.15
C MET A 272 -9.19 15.19 -1.21
N TYR A 273 -10.25 15.96 -1.38
CA TYR A 273 -10.46 16.81 -2.54
C TYR A 273 -10.35 18.28 -2.13
N MET A 274 -9.60 19.05 -2.92
CA MET A 274 -9.40 20.48 -2.74
C MET A 274 -10.30 21.26 -3.67
N ARG A 275 -10.92 22.32 -3.17
CA ARG A 275 -11.77 23.21 -3.95
C ARG A 275 -10.98 23.93 -5.04
N ASP A 276 -11.50 23.89 -6.26
CA ASP A 276 -11.03 24.65 -7.42
C ASP A 276 -12.25 25.32 -8.10
N GLY A 277 -12.51 26.58 -7.73
CA GLY A 277 -13.73 27.28 -8.15
C GLY A 277 -15.00 26.65 -7.55
N ASP A 278 -15.84 26.08 -8.42
CA ASP A 278 -17.13 25.49 -8.09
C ASP A 278 -17.10 23.95 -7.99
N VAL A 279 -15.93 23.34 -8.18
CA VAL A 279 -15.72 21.89 -8.07
C VAL A 279 -14.67 21.57 -7.02
N TRP A 280 -14.58 20.30 -6.61
CA TRP A 280 -13.44 19.80 -5.83
C TRP A 280 -12.67 18.76 -6.63
N LEU A 281 -11.34 18.91 -6.68
CA LEU A 281 -10.43 18.05 -7.43
C LEU A 281 -9.57 17.20 -6.47
N PRO A 282 -9.18 15.97 -6.87
CA PRO A 282 -8.26 15.14 -6.09
C PRO A 282 -7.01 15.89 -5.62
N PHE A 283 -6.66 15.74 -4.35
CA PHE A 283 -5.51 16.43 -3.74
C PHE A 283 -4.53 15.47 -3.06
N GLN A 284 -5.00 14.68 -2.09
CA GLN A 284 -4.19 13.65 -1.45
C GLN A 284 -5.06 12.48 -0.97
N LEU A 285 -4.48 11.29 -0.87
CA LEU A 285 -5.11 10.10 -0.31
C LEU A 285 -4.51 9.81 1.07
N ASP A 286 -5.33 9.94 2.12
CA ASP A 286 -4.89 9.73 3.50
C ASP A 286 -5.15 8.29 3.93
N VAL A 287 -4.13 7.58 4.39
CA VAL A 287 -4.24 6.23 4.98
C VAL A 287 -3.97 6.31 6.47
N LEU A 288 -4.94 5.89 7.28
CA LEU A 288 -4.96 6.07 8.72
C LEU A 288 -4.61 4.76 9.44
N THR A 289 -3.74 4.88 10.45
CA THR A 289 -3.28 3.75 11.26
C THR A 289 -3.79 3.93 12.68
N PHE A 290 -4.71 3.06 13.10
CA PHE A 290 -5.19 2.98 14.47
C PHE A 290 -4.48 1.87 15.24
N VAL A 291 -4.04 2.17 16.46
CA VAL A 291 -3.45 1.20 17.39
C VAL A 291 -4.04 1.46 18.77
N ASP A 292 -4.54 0.40 19.42
CA ASP A 292 -5.07 0.45 20.79
C ASP A 292 -6.14 1.56 21.02
N GLY A 293 -6.92 1.91 19.99
CA GLY A 293 -7.97 2.93 20.04
C GLY A 293 -7.55 4.34 19.61
N GLU A 294 -6.26 4.57 19.36
CA GLU A 294 -5.71 5.89 19.03
C GLU A 294 -5.28 5.98 17.56
N LEU A 295 -5.45 7.15 16.94
CA LEU A 295 -4.93 7.45 15.60
C LEU A 295 -3.44 7.83 15.70
N VAL A 296 -2.56 6.87 15.45
CA VAL A 296 -1.12 7.01 15.70
C VAL A 296 -0.30 7.40 14.46
N HIS A 297 -0.85 7.20 13.26
CA HIS A 297 -0.12 7.53 12.03
C HIS A 297 -1.07 7.83 10.87
N VAL A 298 -0.68 8.81 10.05
CA VAL A 298 -1.34 9.15 8.78
C VAL A 298 -0.28 9.24 7.67
N GLY A 299 -0.44 8.43 6.63
CA GLY A 299 0.28 8.59 5.37
C GLY A 299 -0.60 9.32 4.35
N ALA A 300 -0.22 10.54 3.98
CA ALA A 300 -0.91 11.38 3.01
C ALA A 300 -0.19 11.32 1.65
N PHE A 301 -0.76 10.60 0.69
CA PHE A 301 -0.15 10.35 -0.62
C PHE A 301 -0.69 11.33 -1.67
N PHE A 302 0.20 12.11 -2.29
CA PHE A 302 -0.19 13.18 -3.23
C PHE A 302 -0.30 12.71 -4.69
N GLU A 303 -0.04 11.43 -4.99
CA GLU A 303 -0.24 10.85 -6.32
C GLU A 303 -1.74 10.67 -6.62
N THR A 304 -2.32 11.60 -7.40
CA THR A 304 -3.75 11.61 -7.68
C THR A 304 -4.23 10.46 -8.57
N GLU A 305 -3.33 9.74 -9.25
CA GLU A 305 -3.71 8.52 -10.01
C GLU A 305 -4.28 7.43 -9.08
N LEU A 306 -3.93 7.44 -7.79
CA LEU A 306 -4.45 6.50 -6.80
C LEU A 306 -5.97 6.66 -6.57
N PHE A 307 -6.56 7.82 -6.91
CA PHE A 307 -7.99 8.05 -6.75
C PHE A 307 -8.81 7.16 -7.69
N ALA A 308 -8.36 7.01 -8.94
CA ALA A 308 -9.01 6.12 -9.90
C ALA A 308 -8.93 4.66 -9.43
N MET A 309 -7.77 4.22 -8.93
CA MET A 309 -7.59 2.89 -8.33
C MET A 309 -8.46 2.69 -7.09
N ALA A 310 -8.71 3.76 -6.33
CA ALA A 310 -9.60 3.75 -5.15
C ALA A 310 -11.09 3.80 -5.50
N GLY A 311 -11.46 3.84 -6.78
CA GLY A 311 -12.85 3.98 -7.22
C GLY A 311 -13.46 5.34 -6.85
N LEU A 312 -12.63 6.33 -6.58
CA LEU A 312 -13.04 7.67 -6.20
C LEU A 312 -13.28 8.54 -7.45
N PRO A 313 -14.24 9.47 -7.42
CA PRO A 313 -14.59 10.29 -8.58
C PRO A 313 -13.45 11.24 -9.00
N GLU A 314 -13.37 11.57 -10.29
CA GLU A 314 -12.36 12.53 -10.79
C GLU A 314 -12.61 13.97 -10.32
N ARG A 315 -13.83 14.28 -9.87
CA ARG A 315 -14.23 15.57 -9.27
C ARG A 315 -15.52 15.41 -8.45
N LEU A 316 -15.76 16.33 -7.51
CA LEU A 316 -17.02 16.48 -6.78
C LEU A 316 -17.74 17.78 -7.16
#